data_AF-A0A3P7J359-F1
#
_entry.id   AF-A0A3P7J359-F1
#
_cell.length_a   1.000
_cell.length_b   1.000
_cell.length_c   1.000
_cell.angle_alpha   90.00
_cell.angle_beta   90.00
_cell.angle_gamma   90.00
#
_symmetry.space_group_name_H-M   'P 1'
#
loop_
_entity.id
_entity.type
_entity.pdbx_description
1 polymer ?
#
loop_
_entity_poly.entity_id
_entity_poly.type
_entity_poly.pdbx_seq_one_letter_code
_entity_poly.pdbx_strand_id
1 'polypeptide(L)'
;MAIFMKKEHRRWTCESPNGTTHEEIDHILNSRRWCLLKVSVVPSFSSVSDHCLLQAKMLQPSVGKELLDYRKLLTALLRRDLHILPLKNGIDYEEVPL
;
A
#
# COMPACT_ATOMS: atom_id res chain seq x y z
N MET A 1 14.30 -6.42 28.91
CA MET A 1 14.32 -5.13 28.19
C MET A 1 14.52 -5.44 26.72
N ALA A 2 13.47 -5.33 25.89
CA ALA A 2 13.59 -5.56 24.45
C ALA A 2 13.83 -4.22 23.76
N ILE A 3 14.95 -4.10 23.05
CA ILE A 3 15.28 -2.90 22.28
C ILE A 3 14.66 -3.08 20.89
N PHE A 4 13.67 -2.26 20.56
CA PHE A 4 13.11 -2.23 19.21
C PHE A 4 14.11 -1.56 18.27
N MET A 5 14.79 -2.36 17.45
CA MET A 5 15.74 -1.82 16.46
C MET A 5 14.97 -1.23 15.28
N LYS A 6 15.01 0.10 15.17
CA LYS A 6 14.49 0.83 14.02
C LYS A 6 15.23 0.39 12.75
N LYS A 7 14.48 0.16 11.67
CA LYS A 7 15.07 -0.14 10.36
C LYS A 7 15.81 1.09 9.84
N GLU A 8 17.01 0.90 9.29
CA GLU A 8 17.92 1.96 8.84
C GLU A 8 17.29 2.96 7.85
N HIS A 9 16.34 2.51 7.02
CA HIS A 9 15.65 3.35 6.04
C HIS A 9 14.50 4.19 6.61
N ARG A 10 14.13 4.01 7.89
CA ARG A 10 13.03 4.76 8.51
C ARG A 10 13.54 6.08 9.04
N ARG A 11 12.80 7.16 8.77
CA ARG A 11 13.08 8.50 9.29
C ARG A 11 12.16 8.77 10.47
N TRP A 12 12.64 9.59 11.40
CA TRP A 12 11.85 10.04 12.54
C TRP A 12 10.74 10.96 12.04
N THR A 13 9.55 10.86 12.62
CA THR A 13 8.39 11.67 12.21
C THR A 13 8.01 12.69 13.25
N CYS A 14 8.49 12.56 14.48
CA CYS A 14 8.30 13.53 15.54
C CYS A 14 9.59 13.65 16.38
N GLU A 15 9.87 14.86 16.83
CA GLU A 15 10.96 15.17 17.77
C GLU A 15 10.35 15.88 18.98
N SER A 16 10.70 15.44 20.18
CA SER A 16 10.24 16.12 21.41
C SER A 16 10.63 17.60 21.43
N PRO A 17 9.89 18.46 22.17
CA PRO A 17 10.20 19.89 22.26
C PRO A 17 11.61 20.24 22.76
N ASN A 18 12.27 19.33 23.48
CA ASN A 18 13.64 19.46 23.99
C ASN A 18 14.69 18.75 23.11
N GLY A 19 14.29 18.14 21.99
CA GLY A 19 15.15 17.43 21.05
C GLY A 19 15.73 16.11 21.54
N THR A 20 15.27 15.57 22.68
CA THR A 20 15.90 14.38 23.29
C THR A 20 15.32 13.07 22.80
N THR A 21 14.03 13.04 22.45
CA THR A 21 13.36 11.85 21.92
C THR A 21 12.92 12.06 20.49
N HIS A 22 13.03 10.98 19.72
CA HIS A 22 12.56 10.92 18.34
C HIS A 22 11.63 9.73 18.21
N GLU A 23 10.48 9.95 17.59
CA GLU A 23 9.43 8.95 17.47
C GLU A 23 8.96 8.83 16.01
N GLU A 24 8.38 7.67 15.69
CA GLU A 24 7.78 7.38 14.38
C GLU A 24 6.31 7.05 14.60
N ILE A 25 5.52 8.08 14.88
CA ILE A 25 4.10 7.97 15.24
C ILE A 25 3.16 8.32 14.07
N ASP A 26 3.71 8.87 12.99
CA ASP A 26 2.95 9.27 11.80
C ASP A 26 3.03 8.20 10.72
N HIS A 27 1.87 7.79 10.20
CA HIS A 27 1.77 6.70 9.23
C HIS A 27 0.80 7.01 8.09
N ILE A 28 1.19 6.62 6.87
CA ILE A 28 0.32 6.64 5.69
C ILE A 28 -0.12 5.20 5.41
N LEU A 29 -1.42 4.93 5.52
CA LEU A 29 -2.01 3.63 5.21
C LEU A 29 -2.66 3.66 3.83
N ASN A 30 -2.45 2.61 3.04
CA ASN A 30 -3.04 2.47 1.71
C ASN A 30 -3.55 1.04 1.50
N SER A 31 -4.78 0.91 1.01
CA SER A 31 -5.40 -0.38 0.67
C SER A 31 -4.83 -1.00 -0.61
N ARG A 32 -4.21 -0.21 -1.48
CA ARG A 32 -3.71 -0.63 -2.79
C ARG A 32 -2.22 -0.94 -2.77
N ARG A 33 -1.85 -2.23 -2.83
CA ARG A 33 -0.46 -2.71 -2.76
C ARG A 33 0.50 -2.07 -3.78
N TRP A 34 0.04 -1.73 -4.97
CA TRP A 34 0.89 -1.29 -6.10
C TRP A 34 0.83 0.22 -6.36
N CYS A 35 0.08 0.97 -5.55
CA CYS A 35 -0.15 2.39 -5.81
C CYS A 35 0.84 3.30 -5.06
N LEU A 36 1.55 2.80 -4.05
CA LEU A 36 2.50 3.61 -3.29
C LEU A 36 3.89 3.54 -3.95
N LEU A 37 4.33 4.64 -4.58
CA LEU A 37 5.60 4.71 -5.31
C LEU A 37 6.77 5.10 -4.43
N LYS A 38 6.56 6.07 -3.55
CA LYS A 38 7.61 6.63 -2.68
C LYS A 38 6.97 7.17 -1.42
N VAL A 39 7.64 6.95 -0.29
CA VAL A 39 7.35 7.61 0.99
C VAL A 39 8.62 8.30 1.46
N SER A 40 8.49 9.53 1.94
CA SER A 40 9.60 10.27 2.55
C SER A 40 9.11 11.18 3.64
N VAL A 41 9.92 11.32 4.68
CA VAL A 41 9.78 12.39 5.67
C VAL A 41 10.46 13.63 5.11
N VAL A 42 9.77 14.77 5.17
CA VAL A 42 10.29 16.09 4.83
C VAL A 42 10.85 16.69 6.12
N PRO A 43 12.19 16.80 6.27
CA PRO A 43 12.85 17.08 7.54
C PRO A 43 12.74 18.54 8.01
N SER A 44 12.27 19.45 7.17
CA SER A 44 12.20 20.87 7.50
C SER A 44 11.16 21.55 6.61
N PHE A 45 9.92 21.55 7.07
CA PHE A 45 8.95 22.55 6.62
C PHE A 45 9.00 23.69 7.64
N SER A 46 8.81 24.94 7.22
CA SER A 46 8.85 26.11 8.12
C SER A 46 7.63 26.21 9.04
N SER A 47 7.11 25.08 9.50
CA SER A 47 6.05 24.99 10.50
C SER A 47 6.67 24.89 11.89
N VAL A 48 6.08 25.58 12.85
CA VAL A 48 6.39 25.50 14.29
C VAL A 48 5.94 24.16 14.89
N SER A 49 5.93 23.08 14.11
CA SER A 49 5.51 21.75 14.55
C SER A 49 6.72 20.91 14.92
N ASP A 50 6.60 20.22 16.04
CA ASP A 50 7.41 19.10 16.51
C ASP A 50 7.28 17.84 15.63
N HIS A 51 6.28 17.79 14.75
CA HIS A 51 6.11 16.73 13.75
C HIS A 51 6.73 17.10 12.39
N CYS A 52 7.37 16.12 11.78
CA CYS A 52 7.85 16.16 10.40
C CYS A 52 6.73 15.76 9.44
N LEU A 53 6.65 16.44 8.29
CA LEU A 53 5.66 16.13 7.26
C LEU A 53 5.99 14.80 6.55
N LEU A 54 5.00 13.89 6.48
CA LEU A 54 5.09 12.69 5.64
C LEU A 54 4.56 12.98 4.24
N GLN A 55 5.39 12.69 3.23
CA GLN A 55 5.02 12.78 1.83
C GLN A 55 4.95 11.37 1.23
N ALA A 56 3.83 11.08 0.55
CA ALA A 56 3.68 9.89 -0.28
C ALA A 56 3.42 10.29 -1.74
N LYS A 57 4.13 9.65 -2.66
CA LYS A 57 3.80 9.68 -4.09
C LYS A 57 2.98 8.44 -4.41
N MET A 58 1.77 8.66 -4.92
CA MET A 58 0.84 7.59 -5.25
C MET A 58 0.52 7.57 -6.75
N LEU A 59 0.39 6.38 -7.32
CA LEU A 59 -0.27 6.17 -8.61
C LEU A 59 -1.77 6.10 -8.38
N GLN A 60 -2.51 6.86 -9.17
CA GLN A 60 -3.94 6.64 -9.35
C GLN A 60 -4.11 5.68 -10.54
N PRO A 61 -4.55 4.43 -10.34
CA PRO A 61 -4.86 3.54 -11.44
C PRO A 61 -6.04 4.08 -12.24
N SER A 62 -6.02 3.87 -13.56
CA SER A 62 -7.25 3.95 -14.34
C SER A 62 -8.20 2.83 -13.90
N VAL A 63 -9.52 3.04 -14.07
CA VAL A 63 -10.57 2.07 -13.71
C VAL A 63 -10.27 0.68 -14.28
N GLY A 64 -9.77 0.59 -15.52
CA GLY A 64 -9.40 -0.68 -16.16
C GLY A 64 -8.22 -1.40 -15.49
N LYS A 65 -7.25 -0.65 -14.94
CA LYS A 65 -6.11 -1.25 -14.21
C LYS A 65 -6.53 -1.73 -12.82
N GLU A 66 -7.45 -1.02 -12.17
CA GLU A 66 -8.03 -1.43 -10.88
C GLU A 66 -8.81 -2.75 -11.01
N LEU A 67 -9.64 -2.89 -12.04
CA LEU A 67 -10.33 -4.15 -12.35
C LEU A 67 -9.36 -5.29 -12.63
N LEU A 68 -8.27 -5.03 -13.36
CA LEU A 68 -7.24 -6.03 -13.62
C LEU A 68 -6.50 -6.46 -12.34
N ASP A 69 -6.21 -5.52 -11.45
CA ASP A 69 -5.59 -5.79 -10.15
C ASP A 69 -6.52 -6.63 -9.25
N TYR A 70 -7.82 -6.30 -9.22
CA TYR A 70 -8.82 -7.10 -8.51
C TYR A 70 -8.91 -8.52 -9.09
N ARG A 71 -8.94 -8.67 -10.42
CA ARG A 71 -8.95 -9.98 -11.08
C ARG A 71 -7.71 -10.79 -10.75
N LYS A 72 -6.51 -10.18 -10.74
CA LYS A 72 -5.26 -10.84 -10.36
C LYS A 72 -5.26 -11.26 -8.89
N LEU A 73 -5.77 -10.40 -8.00
CA LEU A 73 -5.89 -10.71 -6.57
C LEU A 73 -6.84 -11.88 -6.35
N LEU A 74 -8.05 -11.83 -6.92
CA LEU A 74 -9.00 -12.94 -6.87
C LEU A 74 -8.38 -14.21 -7.45
N THR A 75 -7.69 -14.14 -8.59
CA THR A 75 -7.01 -15.30 -9.16
C THR A 75 -5.95 -15.85 -8.22
N ALA A 76 -5.17 -15.00 -7.53
CA ALA A 76 -4.15 -15.43 -6.60
C ALA A 76 -4.72 -16.02 -5.30
N LEU A 77 -5.87 -15.52 -4.84
CA LEU A 77 -6.60 -16.06 -3.69
C LEU A 77 -7.24 -17.40 -4.06
N LEU A 78 -7.94 -17.46 -5.19
CA LEU A 78 -8.51 -18.69 -5.72
C LEU A 78 -7.43 -19.73 -5.98
N ARG A 79 -6.25 -19.37 -6.54
CA ARG A 79 -5.12 -20.29 -6.72
C ARG A 79 -4.52 -20.80 -5.40
N ARG A 80 -4.65 -20.05 -4.30
CA ARG A 80 -4.23 -20.50 -2.97
C ARG A 80 -5.23 -21.49 -2.38
N ASP A 81 -6.52 -21.35 -2.72
CA ASP A 81 -7.58 -22.24 -2.25
C ASP A 81 -7.78 -23.47 -3.16
N LEU A 82 -7.34 -23.41 -4.42
CA LEU A 82 -7.51 -24.50 -5.40
C LEU A 82 -6.33 -25.48 -5.43
N HIS A 83 -6.32 -26.40 -4.46
CA HIS A 83 -5.99 -27.81 -4.75
C HIS A 83 -7.20 -28.57 -5.34
N ILE A 84 -8.21 -27.88 -5.89
CA ILE A 84 -9.50 -28.48 -6.28
C ILE A 84 -9.94 -28.05 -7.70
N LEU A 85 -9.45 -28.80 -8.67
CA LEU A 85 -9.96 -29.03 -10.04
C LEU A 85 -9.81 -27.90 -11.10
N PRO A 86 -9.52 -28.28 -12.37
CA PRO A 86 -9.23 -27.34 -13.45
C PRO A 86 -10.49 -26.60 -13.91
N LEU A 87 -10.37 -25.28 -14.07
CA LEU A 87 -11.35 -24.45 -14.77
C LEU A 87 -11.41 -24.89 -16.25
N LYS A 88 -12.54 -25.48 -16.66
CA LYS A 88 -12.85 -25.71 -18.07
C LYS A 88 -13.02 -24.37 -18.76
N ASN A 89 -12.15 -24.08 -19.73
CA ASN A 89 -12.34 -23.00 -20.69
C ASN A 89 -13.38 -23.42 -21.73
N GLY A 90 -14.30 -22.52 -22.07
CA GLY A 90 -15.23 -22.66 -23.19
C GLY A 90 -16.68 -22.56 -22.73
N ILE A 91 -17.26 -21.36 -22.85
CA ILE A 91 -18.70 -21.22 -23.02
C ILE A 91 -18.87 -20.57 -24.38
N ASP A 92 -19.33 -21.37 -25.35
CA ASP A 92 -19.83 -20.90 -26.63
C ASP A 92 -21.13 -20.13 -26.38
N TYR A 93 -21.23 -18.92 -26.91
CA TYR A 93 -22.47 -18.16 -26.90
C TYR A 93 -23.37 -18.72 -28.01
N GLU A 94 -24.37 -19.53 -27.66
CA GLU A 94 -25.47 -19.80 -28.60
C GLU A 94 -26.39 -18.59 -28.67
N GLU A 95 -26.62 -18.11 -29.89
CA GLU A 95 -27.59 -17.06 -30.21
C GLU A 95 -29.02 -17.53 -29.89
N VAL A 96 -29.75 -16.75 -29.09
CA VAL A 96 -31.19 -16.92 -28.87
C VAL A 96 -31.92 -16.20 -30.01
N PRO A 97 -32.79 -16.87 -30.80
CA PRO A 97 -33.53 -16.17 -31.84
C PRO A 97 -34.61 -15.27 -31.22
N LEU A 98 -34.84 -14.12 -31.88
CA LEU A 98 -35.82 -13.09 -31.55
C LEU A 98 -37.27 -13.62 -31.49
#